data_AF-A0A6B3C8Q0-F1
#
_entry.id   AF-A0A6B3C8Q0-F1
#
_cell.length_a   1.000
_cell.length_b   1.000
_cell.length_c   1.000
_cell.angle_alpha   90.00
_cell.angle_beta   90.00
_cell.angle_gamma   90.00
#
_symmetry.space_group_name_H-M   'P 1'
#
loop_
_entity.id
_entity.type
_entity.pdbx_description
1 polymer ?
#
loop_
_entity_poly.entity_id
_entity_poly.type
_entity_poly.pdbx_seq_one_letter_code
_entity_poly.pdbx_strand_id
1 'polypeptide(L)'
;TPVARPKSLLTGDDMKIEWSANWDDNLGGAGETMADDPVLASMSTQVKAEFEQTFMFYLPRICEHCLNPSCVASCPSGAMYKRAEDGIVLVDQDKCRGWRMCVTGCPYKKVYFNHKTGKAEKCTLCYPRLEVGLPTVCSETCVGRLRYLGLVLYDEEKVLEAASVEDEHALLNAQRSVFL
;
A
#
# COMPACT_ATOMS: atom_id res chain seq x y z
N THR A 1 -19.02 -33.72 18.91
CA THR A 1 -19.57 -33.35 17.60
C THR A 1 -18.41 -33.03 16.66
N PRO A 2 -18.35 -33.55 15.43
CA PRO A 2 -17.30 -33.18 14.48
C PRO A 2 -17.39 -31.69 14.13
N VAL A 3 -16.25 -30.99 14.18
CA VAL A 3 -16.12 -29.58 13.81
C VAL A 3 -14.89 -29.40 12.91
N ALA A 4 -14.98 -28.48 11.95
CA ALA A 4 -13.82 -28.11 11.14
C ALA A 4 -12.84 -27.28 11.98
N ARG A 5 -11.58 -27.69 12.03
CA ARG A 5 -10.50 -26.97 12.71
C ARG A 5 -9.67 -26.17 11.70
N PRO A 6 -9.21 -24.96 12.05
CA PRO A 6 -8.36 -24.20 11.16
C PRO A 6 -6.98 -24.85 11.03
N LYS A 7 -6.42 -24.75 9.82
CA LYS A 7 -5.12 -25.30 9.44
C LYS A 7 -4.21 -24.20 8.94
N SER A 8 -2.94 -24.25 9.33
CA SER A 8 -1.92 -23.35 8.78
C SER A 8 -1.70 -23.61 7.30
N LEU A 9 -1.74 -22.58 6.46
CA LEU A 9 -1.38 -22.70 5.04
C LEU A 9 0.15 -22.79 4.82
N LEU A 10 0.95 -22.55 5.86
CA LEU A 10 2.41 -22.68 5.81
C LEU A 10 2.88 -24.08 6.20
N THR A 11 2.27 -24.68 7.23
CA THR A 11 2.72 -25.96 7.80
C THR A 11 1.73 -27.11 7.62
N GLY A 12 0.43 -26.82 7.46
CA GLY A 12 -0.65 -27.82 7.39
C GLY A 12 -1.17 -28.29 8.77
N ASP A 13 -0.57 -27.81 9.86
CA ASP A 13 -0.92 -28.22 11.22
C ASP A 13 -2.21 -27.56 11.71
N ASP A 14 -2.88 -28.20 12.69
CA ASP A 14 -3.94 -27.55 13.47
C ASP A 14 -3.36 -26.30 14.13
N MET A 15 -4.10 -25.19 14.10
CA MET A 15 -3.68 -23.95 14.75
C MET A 15 -4.82 -23.29 15.52
N LYS A 16 -4.48 -22.34 16.39
CA LYS A 16 -5.43 -21.36 16.90
C LYS A 16 -5.24 -20.07 16.09
N ILE A 17 -6.33 -19.42 15.70
CA ILE A 17 -6.26 -18.14 15.01
C ILE A 17 -6.08 -17.06 16.07
N GLU A 18 -5.01 -16.29 15.95
CA GLU A 18 -4.64 -15.23 16.90
C GLU A 18 -4.48 -13.86 16.23
N TRP A 19 -4.46 -13.81 14.89
CA TRP A 19 -4.33 -12.58 14.12
C TRP A 19 -4.84 -12.74 12.67
N SER A 20 -5.21 -11.64 12.02
CA SER A 20 -5.52 -11.58 10.59
C SER A 20 -5.27 -10.19 9.99
N ALA A 21 -5.35 -10.06 8.67
CA ALA A 21 -5.12 -8.80 7.96
C ALA A 21 -6.15 -7.67 8.24
N ASN A 22 -7.27 -7.98 8.91
CA ASN A 22 -8.32 -7.03 9.29
C ASN A 22 -8.81 -7.34 10.72
N TRP A 23 -7.87 -7.63 11.63
CA TRP A 23 -8.17 -8.10 12.99
C TRP A 23 -8.80 -7.00 13.86
N ASP A 24 -8.49 -5.74 13.55
CA ASP A 24 -8.91 -4.54 14.26
C ASP A 24 -10.15 -3.85 13.65
N ASP A 25 -10.91 -4.60 12.85
CA ASP A 25 -12.14 -4.13 12.20
C ASP A 25 -13.15 -3.56 13.20
N ASN A 26 -13.76 -2.42 12.87
CA ASN A 26 -14.80 -1.79 13.68
C ASN A 26 -14.39 -1.60 15.15
N LEU A 27 -13.12 -1.20 15.38
CA LEU A 27 -12.51 -1.02 16.71
C LEU A 27 -12.39 -2.31 17.54
N GLY A 28 -12.54 -3.48 16.93
CA GLY A 28 -12.24 -4.76 17.58
C GLY A 28 -10.79 -4.79 18.04
N GLY A 29 -10.53 -5.04 19.33
CA GLY A 29 -9.15 -5.03 19.84
C GLY A 29 -8.50 -3.64 19.97
N ALA A 30 -9.22 -2.54 19.71
CA ALA A 30 -8.68 -1.18 19.86
C ALA A 30 -8.17 -0.90 21.29
N GLY A 31 -8.77 -1.52 22.32
CA GLY A 31 -8.27 -1.41 23.69
C GLY A 31 -6.83 -1.94 23.88
N GLU A 32 -6.37 -2.84 23.01
CA GLU A 32 -5.02 -3.42 23.04
C GLU A 32 -4.07 -2.68 22.08
N THR A 33 -4.55 -2.27 20.91
CA THR A 33 -3.70 -1.76 19.82
C THR A 33 -3.64 -0.24 19.72
N MET A 34 -4.62 0.49 20.27
CA MET A 34 -4.73 1.96 20.10
C MET A 34 -3.51 2.71 20.62
N ALA A 35 -2.90 2.26 21.72
CA ALA A 35 -1.72 2.90 22.30
C ALA A 35 -0.49 2.84 21.39
N ASP A 36 -0.45 1.85 20.48
CA ASP A 36 0.66 1.60 19.57
C ASP A 36 0.42 2.19 18.16
N ASP A 37 -0.71 2.87 17.93
CA ASP A 37 -1.01 3.49 16.64
C ASP A 37 -0.06 4.69 16.38
N PRO A 38 0.83 4.60 15.38
CA PRO A 38 1.79 5.67 15.09
C PRO A 38 1.11 6.96 14.62
N VAL A 39 -0.09 6.88 14.05
CA VAL A 39 -0.87 8.07 13.67
C VAL A 39 -1.32 8.79 14.93
N LEU A 40 -1.90 8.08 15.91
CA LEU A 40 -2.34 8.69 17.17
C LEU A 40 -1.18 9.30 17.95
N ALA A 41 0.01 8.69 17.91
CA ALA A 41 1.21 9.24 18.53
C ALA A 41 1.69 10.56 17.90
N SER A 42 1.37 10.81 16.63
CA SER A 42 1.81 11.99 15.86
C SER A 42 0.72 13.06 15.68
N MET A 43 -0.53 12.73 15.97
CA MET A 43 -1.66 13.64 15.83
C MET A 43 -1.62 14.77 16.85
N SER A 44 -1.97 15.98 16.42
CA SER A 44 -2.10 17.16 17.28
C SER A 44 -3.32 17.11 18.20
N THR A 45 -4.26 16.19 17.96
CA THR A 45 -5.51 16.04 18.72
C THR A 45 -5.42 14.80 19.60
N GLN A 46 -5.69 14.96 20.90
CA GLN A 46 -5.74 13.85 21.83
C GLN A 46 -7.04 13.07 21.64
N VAL A 47 -6.90 11.79 21.27
CA VAL A 47 -8.00 10.85 21.24
C VAL A 47 -8.24 10.33 22.66
N LYS A 48 -9.48 10.45 23.14
CA LYS A 48 -9.88 9.98 24.46
C LYS A 48 -10.57 8.63 24.35
N ALA A 49 -10.22 7.71 25.25
CA ALA A 49 -10.90 6.42 25.41
C ALA A 49 -12.22 6.56 26.19
N GLU A 50 -13.08 7.49 25.76
CA GLU A 50 -14.41 7.74 26.35
C GLU A 50 -15.47 7.27 25.36
N PHE A 51 -16.46 6.51 25.84
CA PHE A 51 -17.47 5.89 24.99
C PHE A 51 -18.21 6.92 24.12
N GLU A 52 -18.59 8.05 24.72
CA GLU A 52 -19.32 9.15 24.08
C GLU A 52 -18.49 9.90 23.03
N GLN A 53 -17.17 9.72 23.01
CA GLN A 53 -16.24 10.36 22.08
C GLN A 53 -15.63 9.37 21.09
N THR A 54 -16.18 8.16 21.02
CA THR A 54 -15.73 7.12 20.09
C THR A 54 -15.96 7.57 18.65
N PHE A 55 -14.94 7.42 17.81
CA PHE A 55 -15.04 7.60 16.37
C PHE A 55 -14.26 6.51 15.64
N MET A 56 -14.62 6.29 14.38
CA MET A 56 -13.86 5.43 13.48
C MET A 56 -14.05 5.88 12.03
N PHE A 57 -13.10 5.51 11.18
CA PHE A 57 -13.21 5.65 9.73
C PHE A 57 -12.48 4.50 9.06
N TYR A 58 -12.73 4.29 7.77
CA TYR A 58 -12.09 3.23 6.99
C TYR A 58 -11.00 3.80 6.11
N LEU A 59 -9.86 3.10 6.03
CA LEU A 59 -8.72 3.51 5.20
C LEU A 59 -8.34 2.41 4.19
N PRO A 60 -9.11 2.22 3.10
CA PRO A 60 -8.75 1.27 2.06
C PRO A 60 -7.54 1.79 1.24
N ARG A 61 -6.41 1.08 1.26
CA ARG A 61 -5.18 1.48 0.52
C ARG A 61 -4.69 0.42 -0.44
N ILE A 62 -4.09 0.86 -1.54
CA ILE A 62 -3.36 0.03 -2.52
C ILE A 62 -1.92 0.53 -2.66
N CYS A 63 -1.17 0.07 -3.65
CA CYS A 63 0.10 0.71 -3.99
C CYS A 63 -0.18 2.11 -4.55
N GLU A 64 0.63 3.10 -4.16
CA GLU A 64 0.46 4.49 -4.61
C GLU A 64 1.04 4.75 -6.01
N HIS A 65 1.73 3.78 -6.63
CA HIS A 65 2.38 3.94 -7.95
C HIS A 65 3.17 5.27 -8.09
N CYS A 66 3.94 5.60 -7.05
CA CYS A 66 4.57 6.90 -6.82
C CYS A 66 5.33 7.47 -8.03
N LEU A 67 5.47 8.80 -8.08
CA LEU A 67 6.38 9.47 -9.02
C LEU A 67 7.85 9.19 -8.69
N ASN A 68 8.21 9.23 -7.39
CA ASN A 68 9.53 8.83 -6.87
C ASN A 68 9.42 7.54 -6.02
N PRO A 69 9.35 6.35 -6.64
CA PRO A 69 9.09 5.10 -5.92
C PRO A 69 10.32 4.57 -5.18
N SER A 70 10.33 4.68 -3.86
CA SER A 70 11.40 4.13 -2.99
C SER A 70 11.63 2.63 -3.18
N CYS A 71 10.60 1.86 -3.55
CA CYS A 71 10.72 0.43 -3.84
C CYS A 71 11.60 0.15 -5.07
N VAL A 72 11.55 1.03 -6.09
CA VAL A 72 12.44 0.96 -7.26
C VAL A 72 13.87 1.28 -6.83
N ALA A 73 14.07 2.39 -6.11
CA ALA A 73 15.38 2.81 -5.61
C ALA A 73 16.03 1.75 -4.69
N SER A 74 15.23 1.00 -3.93
CA SER A 74 15.71 -0.02 -3.00
C SER A 74 16.00 -1.38 -3.64
N CYS A 75 15.65 -1.60 -4.92
CA CYS A 75 15.78 -2.91 -5.57
C CYS A 75 17.20 -3.12 -6.12
N PRO A 76 18.04 -3.99 -5.51
CA PRO A 76 19.44 -4.11 -5.93
C PRO A 76 19.61 -4.71 -7.34
N SER A 77 18.63 -5.49 -7.80
CA SER A 77 18.67 -6.10 -9.13
C SER A 77 18.06 -5.24 -10.23
N GLY A 78 17.54 -4.05 -9.90
CA GLY A 78 16.84 -3.19 -10.88
C GLY A 78 15.59 -3.84 -11.49
N ALA A 79 14.97 -4.81 -10.80
CA ALA A 79 13.80 -5.52 -11.32
C ALA A 79 12.48 -4.75 -11.15
N MET A 80 12.49 -3.69 -10.33
CA MET A 80 11.36 -2.78 -10.20
C MET A 80 11.54 -1.59 -11.15
N TYR A 81 10.46 -1.18 -11.80
CA TYR A 81 10.49 -0.07 -12.76
C TYR A 81 9.13 0.61 -12.82
N LYS A 82 9.11 1.87 -13.28
CA LYS A 82 7.91 2.63 -13.59
C LYS A 82 7.75 2.64 -15.12
N ARG A 83 6.58 2.25 -15.61
CA ARG A 83 6.25 2.34 -17.05
C ARG A 83 6.16 3.80 -17.48
N ALA A 84 6.62 4.11 -18.69
CA ALA A 84 6.71 5.47 -19.18
C ALA A 84 5.35 6.00 -19.66
N GLU A 85 4.56 5.13 -20.26
CA GLU A 85 3.29 5.46 -20.92
C GLU A 85 2.12 5.71 -19.97
N ASP A 86 2.14 5.12 -18.77
CA ASP A 86 1.02 5.16 -17.81
C ASP A 86 1.45 5.35 -16.35
N GLY A 87 2.76 5.38 -16.07
CA GLY A 87 3.30 5.55 -14.73
C GLY A 87 3.11 4.35 -13.79
N ILE A 88 2.67 3.18 -14.28
CA ILE A 88 2.45 2.01 -13.43
C ILE A 88 3.80 1.42 -12.99
N VAL A 89 4.06 1.43 -11.69
CA VAL A 89 5.21 0.74 -11.08
C VAL A 89 4.98 -0.77 -11.03
N LEU A 90 5.91 -1.57 -11.57
CA LEU A 90 5.82 -3.04 -11.65
C LEU A 90 7.09 -3.72 -11.12
N VAL A 91 6.99 -5.05 -10.98
CA VAL A 91 8.12 -5.95 -10.71
C VAL A 91 8.25 -6.88 -11.90
N ASP A 92 9.39 -6.83 -12.57
CA ASP A 92 9.79 -7.82 -13.57
C ASP A 92 10.05 -9.16 -12.87
N GLN A 93 9.16 -10.13 -13.10
CA GLN A 93 9.23 -11.44 -12.45
C GLN A 93 10.43 -12.26 -12.95
N ASP A 94 10.94 -12.02 -14.15
CA ASP A 94 12.09 -12.74 -14.70
C ASP A 94 13.40 -12.18 -14.14
N LYS A 95 13.48 -10.86 -13.95
CA LYS A 95 14.65 -10.18 -13.36
C LYS A 95 14.67 -10.19 -11.84
N CYS A 96 13.53 -10.35 -11.17
CA CYS A 96 13.48 -10.38 -9.71
C CYS A 96 14.36 -11.52 -9.15
N ARG A 97 15.33 -11.15 -8.30
CA ARG A 97 16.25 -12.09 -7.63
C ARG A 97 15.90 -12.35 -6.16
N GLY A 98 14.74 -11.86 -5.69
CA GLY A 98 14.26 -12.19 -4.35
C GLY A 98 15.09 -11.58 -3.22
N TRP A 99 15.76 -10.44 -3.45
CA TRP A 99 16.54 -9.73 -2.42
C TRP A 99 15.71 -9.17 -1.27
N ARG A 100 14.39 -9.00 -1.47
CA ARG A 100 13.41 -8.54 -0.47
C ARG A 100 13.62 -7.11 0.07
N MET A 101 14.68 -6.41 -0.32
CA MET A 101 14.96 -5.02 0.09
C MET A 101 13.81 -4.06 -0.25
N CYS A 102 13.13 -4.29 -1.38
CA CYS A 102 11.97 -3.51 -1.80
C CYS A 102 10.75 -3.64 -0.87
N VAL A 103 10.63 -4.72 -0.09
CA VAL A 103 9.58 -4.89 0.93
C VAL A 103 9.78 -3.87 2.05
N THR A 104 11.01 -3.78 2.56
CA THR A 104 11.38 -2.77 3.56
C THR A 104 11.28 -1.36 2.98
N GLY A 105 11.84 -1.16 1.78
CA GLY A 105 11.95 0.15 1.14
C GLY A 105 10.60 0.82 0.83
N CYS A 106 9.52 0.06 0.66
CA CYS A 106 8.18 0.65 0.53
C CYS A 106 7.66 1.14 1.89
N PRO A 107 7.49 2.46 2.12
CA PRO A 107 6.97 2.96 3.39
C PRO A 107 5.53 2.50 3.64
N TYR A 108 4.75 2.31 2.56
CA TYR A 108 3.36 1.85 2.63
C TYR A 108 3.19 0.34 2.82
N LYS A 109 4.28 -0.44 2.78
CA LYS A 109 4.30 -1.91 2.86
C LYS A 109 3.36 -2.59 1.85
N LYS A 110 3.36 -2.07 0.61
CA LYS A 110 2.53 -2.57 -0.53
C LYS A 110 3.29 -3.46 -1.51
N VAL A 111 4.45 -3.94 -1.08
CA VAL A 111 5.21 -5.00 -1.75
C VAL A 111 5.16 -6.21 -0.84
N TYR A 112 4.71 -7.33 -1.37
CA TYR A 112 4.56 -8.59 -0.64
C TYR A 112 5.55 -9.61 -1.21
N PHE A 113 6.11 -10.45 -0.35
CA PHE A 113 7.02 -11.50 -0.80
C PHE A 113 6.25 -12.79 -1.03
N ASN A 114 6.32 -13.33 -2.24
CA ASN A 114 5.76 -14.64 -2.52
C ASN A 114 6.74 -15.71 -2.04
N HIS A 115 6.38 -16.37 -0.93
CA HIS A 115 7.20 -17.40 -0.30
C HIS A 115 7.36 -18.67 -1.14
N LYS A 116 6.48 -18.90 -2.13
CA LYS A 116 6.57 -20.05 -3.04
C LYS A 116 7.50 -19.79 -4.22
N THR A 117 7.38 -18.63 -4.87
CA THR A 117 8.21 -18.28 -6.04
C THR A 117 9.55 -17.66 -5.66
N GLY A 118 9.68 -17.18 -4.41
CA GLY A 118 10.86 -16.49 -3.94
C GLY A 118 11.00 -15.06 -4.49
N LYS A 119 9.92 -14.46 -5.01
CA LYS A 119 9.94 -13.17 -5.71
C LYS A 119 8.99 -12.17 -5.04
N ALA A 120 9.27 -10.89 -5.26
CA ALA A 120 8.40 -9.82 -4.79
C ALA A 120 7.22 -9.63 -5.76
N GLU A 121 6.04 -9.38 -5.21
CA GLU A 121 4.82 -9.06 -5.94
C GLU A 121 4.17 -7.81 -5.33
N LYS A 122 3.39 -7.09 -6.14
CA LYS A 122 2.67 -5.87 -5.70
C LYS A 122 1.43 -5.68 -6.55
N CYS A 123 0.57 -4.74 -6.13
CA CYS A 123 -0.52 -4.23 -6.96
C CYS A 123 0.02 -3.82 -8.35
N THR A 124 -0.62 -4.30 -9.40
CA THR A 124 -0.26 -4.04 -10.80
C THR A 124 -1.08 -2.90 -11.43
N LEU A 125 -1.84 -2.18 -10.59
CA LEU A 125 -2.90 -1.24 -10.98
C LEU A 125 -3.87 -1.81 -12.03
N CYS A 126 -4.00 -3.14 -12.09
CA CYS A 126 -4.77 -3.81 -13.14
C CYS A 126 -4.35 -3.37 -14.56
N TYR A 127 -3.05 -3.20 -14.83
CA TYR A 127 -2.57 -2.72 -16.14
C TYR A 127 -3.23 -3.39 -17.36
N PRO A 128 -3.52 -4.72 -17.40
CA PRO A 128 -4.16 -5.32 -18.57
C PRO A 128 -5.56 -4.76 -18.88
N ARG A 129 -6.24 -4.23 -17.86
CA ARG A 129 -7.55 -3.56 -18.00
C ARG A 129 -7.37 -2.10 -18.42
N LEU A 130 -6.42 -1.40 -17.80
CA LEU A 130 -6.14 0.01 -18.12
C LEU A 130 -5.67 0.19 -19.57
N GLU A 131 -4.87 -0.75 -20.09
CA GLU A 131 -4.40 -0.76 -21.49
C GLU A 131 -5.53 -0.77 -22.52
N VAL A 132 -6.73 -1.23 -22.13
CA VAL A 132 -7.94 -1.25 -22.98
C VAL A 132 -9.01 -0.28 -22.49
N GLY A 133 -8.65 0.68 -21.65
CA GLY A 133 -9.56 1.73 -21.15
C GLY A 133 -10.58 1.27 -20.11
N LEU A 134 -10.41 0.07 -19.54
CA LEU A 134 -11.27 -0.43 -18.46
C LEU A 134 -10.73 0.01 -17.09
N PRO A 135 -11.62 0.28 -16.11
CA PRO A 135 -11.20 0.60 -14.75
C PRO A 135 -10.46 -0.57 -14.09
N THR A 136 -9.71 -0.25 -13.03
CA THR A 136 -9.15 -1.29 -12.15
C THR A 136 -10.28 -2.05 -11.47
N VAL A 137 -10.04 -3.33 -11.15
CA VAL A 137 -11.06 -4.19 -10.52
C VAL A 137 -11.58 -3.56 -9.23
N CYS A 138 -10.68 -3.10 -8.35
CA CYS A 138 -11.07 -2.52 -7.07
C CYS A 138 -11.79 -1.16 -7.19
N SER A 139 -11.63 -0.45 -8.31
CA SER A 139 -12.43 0.74 -8.62
C SER A 139 -13.80 0.38 -9.19
N GLU A 140 -13.87 -0.53 -10.16
CA GLU A 140 -15.13 -1.01 -10.75
C GLU A 140 -16.07 -1.65 -9.73
N THR A 141 -15.51 -2.43 -8.81
CA THR A 141 -16.28 -3.15 -7.78
C THR A 141 -16.42 -2.36 -6.48
N CYS A 142 -16.09 -1.07 -6.47
CA CYS A 142 -16.26 -0.25 -5.28
C CYS A 142 -17.74 0.02 -5.03
N VAL A 143 -18.34 -0.77 -4.13
CA VAL A 143 -19.77 -0.66 -3.77
C VAL A 143 -20.14 0.74 -3.28
N GLY A 144 -19.28 1.36 -2.47
CA GLY A 144 -19.48 2.73 -1.98
C GLY A 144 -19.26 3.82 -3.03
N ARG A 145 -18.80 3.47 -4.24
CA ARG A 145 -18.55 4.41 -5.35
C ARG A 145 -17.62 5.57 -4.98
N LEU A 146 -16.62 5.28 -4.15
CA LEU A 146 -15.69 6.26 -3.57
C LEU A 146 -14.41 6.46 -4.40
N ARG A 147 -14.20 5.64 -5.43
CA ARG A 147 -12.95 5.60 -6.20
C ARG A 147 -13.11 6.28 -7.55
N TYR A 148 -12.19 7.20 -7.83
CA TYR A 148 -12.09 7.93 -9.09
C TYR A 148 -10.77 7.57 -9.76
N LEU A 149 -10.81 7.37 -11.08
CA LEU A 149 -9.63 7.14 -11.91
C LEU A 149 -9.59 8.25 -12.95
N GLY A 150 -8.43 8.88 -13.07
CA GLY A 150 -8.18 9.97 -14.00
C GLY A 150 -6.70 10.05 -14.34
N LEU A 151 -6.41 10.63 -15.50
CA LEU A 151 -5.05 10.93 -15.90
C LEU A 151 -4.56 12.18 -15.17
N VAL A 152 -3.30 12.16 -14.78
CA VAL A 152 -2.59 13.33 -14.26
C VAL A 152 -1.31 13.44 -15.06
N LEU A 153 -1.20 14.51 -15.85
CA LEU A 153 0.04 14.84 -16.55
C LEU A 153 1.01 15.47 -15.56
N TYR A 154 2.29 15.15 -15.67
CA TYR A 154 3.30 15.61 -14.74
C TYR A 154 4.63 15.85 -15.43
N ASP A 155 5.41 16.78 -14.90
CA ASP A 155 6.74 17.15 -15.35
C ASP A 155 7.79 16.23 -14.68
N GLU A 156 8.25 15.20 -15.39
CA GLU A 156 9.20 14.21 -14.84
C GLU A 156 10.50 14.87 -14.34
N GLU A 157 10.98 15.92 -15.00
CA GLU A 157 12.23 16.60 -14.66
C GLU A 157 12.18 17.27 -13.28
N LYS A 158 10.98 17.67 -12.83
CA LYS A 158 10.78 18.31 -11.52
C LYS A 158 10.54 17.34 -10.37
N VAL A 159 10.40 16.04 -10.64
CA VAL A 159 10.09 15.05 -9.61
C VAL A 159 11.16 14.99 -8.53
N LEU A 160 12.45 15.07 -8.90
CA LEU A 160 13.54 15.04 -7.92
C LEU A 160 13.49 16.27 -7.02
N GLU A 161 13.42 17.46 -7.61
CA GLU A 161 13.35 18.74 -6.89
C GLU A 161 12.18 18.73 -5.89
N ALA A 162 10.99 18.34 -6.36
CA ALA A 162 9.80 18.29 -5.52
C ALA A 162 9.90 17.25 -4.39
N ALA A 163 10.52 16.09 -4.65
CA ALA A 163 10.70 15.04 -3.65
C ALA A 163 11.86 15.28 -2.68
N SER A 164 12.71 16.29 -2.94
CA SER A 164 13.88 16.61 -2.12
C SER A 164 13.76 17.93 -1.35
N VAL A 165 12.56 18.53 -1.27
CA VAL A 165 12.34 19.71 -0.42
C VAL A 165 12.67 19.37 1.04
N GLU A 166 13.36 20.28 1.73
CA GLU A 166 13.84 20.03 3.10
C GLU A 166 12.69 20.00 4.13
N ASP A 167 11.67 20.86 3.94
CA ASP A 167 10.48 20.88 4.77
C ASP A 167 9.45 19.85 4.27
N GLU A 168 9.24 18.79 5.06
CA GLU A 168 8.27 17.75 4.73
C GLU A 168 6.83 18.28 4.62
N HIS A 169 6.49 19.37 5.32
CA HIS A 169 5.18 20.01 5.20
C HIS A 169 4.98 20.73 3.86
N ALA A 170 6.06 20.98 3.11
CA ALA A 170 6.01 21.54 1.76
C ALA A 170 5.80 20.47 0.67
N LEU A 171 6.03 19.18 0.96
CA LEU A 171 5.97 18.09 -0.02
C LEU A 171 4.66 18.01 -0.80
N LEU A 172 3.52 18.26 -0.15
CA LEU A 172 2.21 18.25 -0.82
C LEU A 172 2.13 19.33 -1.91
N ASN A 173 2.55 20.55 -1.58
CA ASN A 173 2.53 21.66 -2.53
C ASN A 173 3.57 21.47 -3.62
N ALA A 174 4.75 20.95 -3.27
CA ALA A 174 5.80 20.61 -4.20
C ALA A 174 5.36 19.52 -5.19
N GLN A 175 4.67 18.46 -4.74
CA GLN A 175 4.11 17.46 -5.66
C GLN A 175 3.04 18.05 -6.58
N ARG A 176 2.19 18.93 -6.06
CA ARG A 176 1.15 19.59 -6.88
C ARG A 176 1.73 20.51 -7.94
N SER A 177 2.89 21.13 -7.72
CA SER A 177 3.55 21.97 -8.72
C SER A 177 4.21 21.16 -9.85
N VAL A 178 4.35 19.84 -9.68
CA VAL A 178 4.83 18.93 -10.72
C VAL A 178 3.71 18.54 -11.69
N PHE A 179 2.43 18.68 -11.32
CA PHE A 179 1.29 18.40 -12.20
C PHE A 179 1.06 19.52 -13.21
N LEU A 180 0.60 19.15 -14.42
CA LEU A 180 0.34 20.05 -15.56
C LEU A 180 -1.14 20.34 -15.78
#